data_AF-A0A9W5TEL0-F1
#
_entry.id   AF-A0A9W5TEL0-F1
#
_cell.length_a   1.000
_cell.length_b   1.000
_cell.length_c   1.000
_cell.angle_alpha   90.00
_cell.angle_beta   90.00
_cell.angle_gamma   90.00
#
_symmetry.space_group_name_H-M   'P 1'
#
loop_
_entity.id
_entity.type
_entity.pdbx_description
1 polymer ?
#
loop_
_entity_poly.entity_id
_entity_poly.type
_entity_poly.pdbx_seq_one_letter_code
_entity_poly.pdbx_strand_id
1 'polypeptide(L)'
;MFGKTPLISLSPNKTLEGFIGAFFSTSLIIAVTSPILINIRPMICTANNFDFTPFAWMKNTCEPEGIYKLKTYVMPNWASNILGVKEVLYKPCFVHVMILTLFASLFAPFGGFFASGFKRALKIKDFSDTIPGHGVRPSTLHYSIKLITPEGEKVVDCDPDEYILEGAERAGLDLPYSCRSGSCSTCTAKVVSGEVDNTDQNYLTDEQMAKGYCLLCTCCPKSDCTIETHKEGDVHDQ
;
A
#
# COMPACT_ATOMS: atom_id res chain seq x y z
N MET A 1 30.53 9.90 -21.58
CA MET A 1 31.48 9.65 -20.48
C MET A 1 30.75 9.66 -19.14
N PHE A 2 29.57 9.03 -19.08
CA PHE A 2 28.80 8.89 -17.85
C PHE A 2 28.22 7.46 -17.78
N GLY A 3 28.37 6.77 -16.65
CA GLY A 3 27.77 5.47 -16.35
C GLY A 3 28.71 4.26 -16.39
N LYS A 4 30.00 4.40 -16.05
CA LYS A 4 30.94 3.26 -16.08
C LYS A 4 31.14 2.58 -14.73
N THR A 5 30.84 3.28 -13.63
CA THR A 5 31.09 2.80 -12.26
C THR A 5 29.85 2.12 -11.67
N PRO A 6 29.83 0.79 -11.47
CA PRO A 6 28.72 0.11 -10.83
C PRO A 6 28.67 0.46 -9.34
N LEU A 7 27.47 0.67 -8.80
CA LEU A 7 27.25 1.01 -7.39
C LEU A 7 27.49 -0.22 -6.47
N ILE A 8 27.11 -1.40 -6.94
CA ILE A 8 27.27 -2.68 -6.23
C ILE A 8 27.53 -3.79 -7.25
N SER A 9 28.40 -4.76 -6.92
CA SER A 9 28.76 -5.87 -7.81
C SER A 9 27.58 -6.76 -8.20
N LEU A 10 26.59 -6.89 -7.30
CA LEU A 10 25.34 -7.61 -7.53
C LEU A 10 24.39 -6.89 -8.51
N SER A 11 24.66 -5.64 -8.89
CA SER A 11 23.82 -4.86 -9.81
C SER A 11 24.62 -4.05 -10.84
N PRO A 12 25.18 -4.73 -11.86
CA PRO A 12 26.09 -4.11 -12.83
C PRO A 12 25.45 -3.02 -13.70
N ASN A 13 24.13 -3.06 -13.87
CA ASN A 13 23.39 -2.08 -14.69
C ASN A 13 23.05 -0.78 -13.95
N LYS A 14 23.42 -0.65 -12.66
CA LYS A 14 23.09 0.51 -11.83
C LYS A 14 24.37 1.25 -11.47
N THR A 15 24.48 2.49 -11.94
CA THR A 15 25.71 3.27 -11.92
C THR A 15 25.70 4.30 -10.79
N LEU A 16 26.86 4.51 -10.14
CA LEU A 16 27.04 5.54 -9.12
C LEU A 16 26.75 6.94 -9.68
N GLU A 17 27.18 7.18 -10.91
CA GLU A 17 26.98 8.45 -11.60
C GLU A 17 25.49 8.73 -11.87
N GLY A 18 24.69 7.68 -12.12
CA GLY A 18 23.23 7.80 -12.24
C GLY A 18 22.59 8.15 -10.90
N PHE A 19 23.07 7.58 -9.79
CA PHE A 19 22.58 7.91 -8.44
C PHE A 19 22.92 9.36 -8.05
N ILE A 20 24.16 9.78 -8.25
CA ILE A 20 24.60 11.16 -7.99
C ILE A 20 23.86 12.15 -8.89
N GLY A 21 23.69 11.82 -10.17
CA GLY A 21 22.92 12.64 -11.12
C GLY A 21 21.45 12.77 -10.73
N ALA A 22 20.82 11.69 -10.29
CA ALA A 22 19.46 11.70 -9.77
C ALA A 22 19.33 12.57 -8.51
N PHE A 23 20.32 12.53 -7.61
CA PHE A 23 20.33 13.37 -6.40
C PHE A 23 20.32 14.87 -6.74
N PHE A 24 21.26 15.30 -7.59
CA PHE A 24 21.37 16.71 -7.97
C PHE A 24 20.21 17.19 -8.83
N SER A 25 19.77 16.40 -9.82
CA SER A 25 18.63 16.76 -10.66
C SER A 25 17.34 16.89 -9.84
N THR A 26 17.05 15.94 -8.95
CA THR A 26 15.85 16.00 -8.09
C THR A 26 15.91 17.20 -7.14
N SER A 27 17.06 17.43 -6.50
CA SER A 27 17.24 18.58 -5.61
C SER A 27 17.04 19.92 -6.32
N LEU A 28 17.57 20.06 -7.53
CA LEU A 28 17.43 21.26 -8.36
C LEU A 28 15.97 21.49 -8.77
N ILE A 29 15.29 20.45 -9.26
CA ILE A 29 13.88 20.53 -9.69
C ILE A 29 13.00 20.97 -8.52
N ILE A 30 13.19 20.39 -7.33
CA ILE A 30 12.38 20.76 -6.16
C ILE A 30 12.72 22.16 -5.67
N ALA A 31 13.99 22.56 -5.66
CA ALA A 31 14.38 23.92 -5.27
C ALA A 31 13.72 25.00 -6.16
N VAL A 32 13.50 24.70 -7.44
CA VAL A 32 12.83 25.61 -8.39
C VAL A 32 11.31 25.51 -8.32
N THR A 33 10.75 24.30 -8.26
CA THR A 33 9.29 24.08 -8.32
C THR A 33 8.59 24.32 -7.00
N SER A 34 9.21 23.99 -5.85
CA SER A 34 8.59 24.14 -4.53
C SER A 34 8.17 25.59 -4.22
N PRO A 35 8.99 26.63 -4.48
CA PRO A 35 8.57 28.02 -4.30
C PRO A 35 7.40 28.42 -5.20
N ILE A 36 7.28 27.84 -6.40
CA ILE A 36 6.17 28.09 -7.31
C ILE A 36 4.88 27.49 -6.72
N LEU A 37 4.91 26.21 -6.35
CA LEU A 37 3.74 25.50 -5.81
C LEU A 37 3.26 26.11 -4.49
N ILE A 38 4.17 26.49 -3.59
CA ILE A 38 3.85 27.10 -2.27
C ILE A 38 3.31 28.54 -2.41
N ASN A 39 3.30 29.11 -3.61
CA ASN A 39 2.64 30.39 -3.89
C ASN A 39 1.31 30.24 -4.64
N ILE A 40 0.97 29.03 -5.10
CA ILE A 40 -0.33 28.72 -5.71
C ILE A 40 -1.34 28.46 -4.59
N ARG A 41 -2.13 29.48 -4.26
CA ARG A 41 -3.14 29.43 -3.19
C ARG A 41 -4.07 28.22 -3.23
N PRO A 42 -4.64 27.81 -4.38
CA PRO A 42 -5.59 26.70 -4.37
C PRO A 42 -4.96 25.32 -4.13
N MET A 43 -3.63 25.18 -4.21
CA MET A 43 -2.95 23.93 -3.84
C MET A 43 -2.74 23.81 -2.32
N ILE A 44 -2.86 24.91 -1.59
CA ILE A 44 -2.48 25.03 -0.18
C ILE A 44 -3.71 25.10 0.72
N CYS A 45 -4.83 25.53 0.17
CA CYS A 45 -6.03 25.78 0.94
C CYS A 45 -6.96 24.59 0.98
N THR A 46 -7.61 24.42 2.11
CA THR A 46 -8.64 23.40 2.32
C THR A 46 -9.84 23.67 1.41
N ALA A 47 -10.25 22.65 0.64
CA ALA A 47 -11.45 22.73 -0.18
C ALA A 47 -12.68 22.48 0.69
N ASN A 48 -13.29 23.56 1.20
CA ASN A 48 -14.46 23.46 2.09
C ASN A 48 -15.79 23.36 1.32
N ASN A 49 -15.81 23.68 0.02
CA ASN A 49 -16.96 23.54 -0.86
C ASN A 49 -16.49 23.02 -2.23
N PHE A 50 -17.06 21.91 -2.68
CA PHE A 50 -16.77 21.36 -4.01
C PHE A 50 -17.66 22.05 -5.04
N ASP A 51 -17.13 23.10 -5.66
CA ASP A 51 -17.77 23.75 -6.81
C ASP A 51 -17.32 23.03 -8.09
N PHE A 52 -18.27 22.44 -8.82
CA PHE A 52 -18.02 21.71 -10.07
C PHE A 52 -17.88 22.63 -11.29
N THR A 53 -17.90 23.96 -11.11
CA THR A 53 -17.62 24.87 -12.21
C THR A 53 -16.17 24.69 -12.70
N PRO A 54 -15.95 24.57 -14.02
CA PRO A 54 -14.61 24.52 -14.57
C PRO A 54 -13.79 25.72 -14.09
N PHE A 55 -12.57 25.46 -13.61
CA PHE A 55 -11.63 26.49 -13.13
C PHE A 55 -12.05 27.25 -11.86
N ALA A 56 -13.10 26.85 -11.12
CA ALA A 56 -13.45 27.47 -9.83
C ALA A 56 -12.29 27.46 -8.83
N TRP A 57 -11.51 26.38 -8.84
CA TRP A 57 -10.33 26.22 -7.99
C TRP A 57 -9.32 27.36 -8.14
N MET A 58 -9.21 28.02 -9.32
CA MET A 58 -8.29 29.16 -9.49
C MET A 58 -8.73 30.44 -8.75
N LYS A 59 -9.98 30.52 -8.30
CA LYS A 59 -10.54 31.73 -7.65
C LYS A 59 -10.41 31.73 -6.12
N ASN A 60 -9.92 30.65 -5.51
CA ASN A 60 -9.90 30.52 -4.05
C ASN A 60 -8.93 31.51 -3.40
N THR A 61 -9.47 32.60 -2.82
CA THR A 61 -8.78 33.60 -2.02
C THR A 61 -8.86 33.27 -0.52
N CYS A 62 -8.31 32.13 -0.18
CA CYS A 62 -8.19 31.61 1.18
C CYS A 62 -6.94 32.12 1.90
N GLU A 63 -6.97 32.13 3.23
CA GLU A 63 -5.79 32.39 4.06
C GLU A 63 -5.04 31.07 4.32
N PRO A 64 -3.74 30.97 4.01
CA PRO A 64 -3.00 29.73 4.13
C PRO A 64 -2.72 29.36 5.60
N GLU A 65 -2.74 28.07 5.91
CA GLU A 65 -2.48 27.57 7.26
C GLU A 65 -0.99 27.68 7.68
N GLY A 66 -0.73 27.48 8.97
CA GLY A 66 0.50 27.89 9.65
C GLY A 66 1.83 27.35 9.12
N ILE A 67 1.85 26.25 8.35
CA ILE A 67 3.08 25.71 7.72
C ILE A 67 3.47 26.44 6.43
N TYR A 68 2.53 27.17 5.83
CA TYR A 68 2.70 27.93 4.58
C TYR A 68 2.91 29.43 4.82
N LYS A 69 2.70 29.90 6.06
CA LYS A 69 3.00 31.26 6.51
C LYS A 69 4.51 31.45 6.71
N LEU A 70 4.98 32.67 6.44
CA LEU A 70 6.36 33.06 6.70
C LEU A 70 6.60 33.10 8.21
N LYS A 71 7.67 32.46 8.66
CA LYS A 71 8.17 32.48 10.04
C LYS A 71 9.61 32.96 10.04
N THR A 72 10.02 33.57 11.15
CA THR A 72 11.41 33.97 11.37
C THR A 72 12.14 32.84 12.09
N TYR A 73 13.27 32.40 11.53
CA TYR A 73 14.19 31.48 12.18
C TYR A 73 15.40 32.24 12.69
N VAL A 74 15.69 32.13 13.99
CA VAL A 74 16.92 32.63 14.57
C VAL A 74 17.99 31.56 14.43
N MET A 75 19.08 31.89 13.73
CA MET A 75 20.14 30.91 13.49
C MET A 75 20.97 30.67 14.75
N PRO A 76 21.39 29.42 14.99
CA PRO A 76 22.31 29.12 16.08
C PRO A 76 23.68 29.77 15.83
N ASN A 77 24.39 30.10 16.91
CA ASN A 77 25.63 30.89 16.88
C ASN A 77 26.70 30.36 15.90
N TRP A 78 26.81 29.04 15.75
CA TRP A 78 27.76 28.44 14.80
C TRP A 78 27.40 28.74 13.34
N ALA A 79 26.10 28.78 13.01
CA ALA A 79 25.61 29.03 11.65
C ALA A 79 25.63 30.52 11.32
N SER A 80 25.30 31.40 12.28
CA SER A 80 25.34 32.85 12.08
C SER A 80 26.76 33.36 11.79
N ASN A 81 27.78 32.74 12.40
CA ASN A 81 29.17 33.12 12.19
C ASN A 81 29.71 32.72 10.80
N ILE A 82 29.15 31.66 10.20
CA ILE A 82 29.53 31.19 8.87
C ILE A 82 28.78 31.96 7.78
N LEU A 83 27.47 32.17 7.96
CA LEU A 83 26.59 32.76 6.95
C LEU A 83 26.42 34.28 7.06
N GLY A 84 26.86 34.90 8.15
CA GLY A 84 26.78 36.35 8.37
C GLY A 84 25.35 36.87 8.59
N VAL A 85 24.36 35.99 8.76
CA VAL A 85 22.95 36.32 8.93
C VAL A 85 22.49 35.82 10.30
N LYS A 86 21.73 36.62 11.05
CA LYS A 86 21.21 36.24 12.37
C LYS A 86 19.79 35.67 12.30
N GLU A 87 18.99 36.20 11.39
CA GLU A 87 17.58 35.84 11.23
C GLU A 87 17.26 35.61 9.76
N VAL A 88 16.53 34.54 9.46
CA VAL A 88 16.08 34.20 8.10
C VAL A 88 14.58 34.04 8.10
N LEU A 89 13.93 34.69 7.14
CA LEU A 89 12.51 34.49 6.89
C LEU A 89 12.32 33.26 6.00
N TYR A 90 11.53 32.30 6.47
CA TYR A 90 11.31 31.04 5.76
C TYR A 90 9.87 30.56 5.90
N LYS A 91 9.41 29.74 4.95
CA LYS A 91 8.15 29.00 5.08
C LYS A 91 8.48 27.58 5.57
N PRO A 92 7.93 27.10 6.70
CA PRO A 92 8.22 25.76 7.23
C PRO A 92 8.01 24.62 6.23
N CYS A 93 7.00 24.73 5.36
CA CYS A 93 6.73 23.76 4.30
C CYS A 93 7.94 23.54 3.36
N PHE A 94 8.66 24.61 3.01
CA PHE A 94 9.83 24.50 2.13
C PHE A 94 10.95 23.65 2.74
N VAL A 95 11.19 23.80 4.05
CA VAL A 95 12.19 23.02 4.78
C VAL A 95 11.81 21.53 4.82
N HIS A 96 10.54 21.21 5.07
CA HIS A 96 10.06 19.82 5.04
C HIS A 96 10.24 19.20 3.66
N VAL A 97 9.89 19.93 2.61
CA VAL A 97 10.07 19.47 1.22
C VAL A 97 11.54 19.21 0.91
N MET A 98 12.47 20.03 1.40
CA MET A 98 13.91 19.80 1.23
C MET A 98 14.41 18.56 1.98
N ILE A 99 13.95 18.33 3.21
CA ILE A 99 14.30 17.13 3.99
C ILE A 99 13.75 15.87 3.32
N LEU A 100 12.49 15.89 2.88
CA LEU A 100 11.87 14.76 2.18
C LEU A 100 12.55 14.48 0.85
N THR A 101 12.97 15.52 0.12
CA THR A 101 13.71 15.36 -1.14
C THR A 101 15.08 14.73 -0.90
N LEU A 102 15.80 15.16 0.13
CA LEU A 102 17.06 14.56 0.56
C LEU A 102 16.87 13.08 0.90
N PHE A 103 15.82 12.76 1.67
CA PHE A 103 15.51 11.37 2.03
C PHE A 103 15.13 10.53 0.81
N ALA A 104 14.24 11.03 -0.05
CA ALA A 104 13.76 10.32 -1.24
C ALA A 104 14.87 10.11 -2.27
N SER A 105 15.81 11.03 -2.40
CA SER A 105 16.91 10.91 -3.36
C SER A 105 18.07 10.06 -2.83
N LEU A 106 18.36 10.11 -1.52
CA LEU A 106 19.43 9.32 -0.92
C LEU A 106 18.98 7.91 -0.53
N PHE A 107 17.89 7.78 0.22
CA PHE A 107 17.51 6.51 0.87
C PHE A 107 16.53 5.66 0.06
N ALA A 108 15.53 6.28 -0.60
CA ALA A 108 14.53 5.51 -1.34
C ALA A 108 15.11 4.62 -2.47
N PRO A 109 16.17 5.02 -3.20
CA PRO A 109 16.77 4.15 -4.22
C PRO A 109 17.34 2.86 -3.63
N PHE A 110 17.84 2.89 -2.38
CA PHE A 110 18.36 1.71 -1.71
C PHE A 110 17.29 0.64 -1.49
N GLY A 111 16.03 0.98 -1.25
CA GLY A 111 14.96 -0.03 -1.11
C GLY A 111 14.85 -0.93 -2.34
N GLY A 112 14.82 -0.33 -3.53
CA GLY A 112 14.82 -1.09 -4.80
C GLY A 112 16.13 -1.82 -5.07
N PHE A 113 17.27 -1.26 -4.65
CA PHE A 113 18.58 -1.92 -4.77
C PHE A 113 18.70 -3.15 -3.88
N PHE A 114 18.26 -3.07 -2.61
CA PHE A 114 18.28 -4.18 -1.67
C PHE A 114 17.36 -5.30 -2.13
N ALA A 115 16.13 -4.98 -2.56
CA ALA A 115 15.23 -5.98 -3.12
C ALA A 115 15.87 -6.66 -4.36
N SER A 116 16.36 -5.90 -5.33
CA SER A 116 16.96 -6.48 -6.54
C SER A 116 18.23 -7.29 -6.25
N GLY A 117 19.08 -6.84 -5.33
CA GLY A 117 20.31 -7.53 -4.93
C GLY A 117 20.02 -8.83 -4.18
N PHE A 118 19.07 -8.81 -3.24
CA PHE A 118 18.65 -9.98 -2.47
C PHE A 118 17.96 -11.03 -3.37
N LYS A 119 17.15 -10.61 -4.35
CA LYS A 119 16.58 -11.48 -5.39
C LYS A 119 17.66 -12.29 -6.11
N ARG A 120 18.76 -11.62 -6.50
CA ARG A 120 19.89 -12.24 -7.19
C ARG A 120 20.74 -13.10 -6.27
N ALA A 121 20.95 -12.69 -5.02
CA ALA A 121 21.73 -13.44 -4.03
C ALA A 121 21.06 -14.76 -3.64
N LEU A 122 19.72 -14.77 -3.51
CA LEU A 122 18.97 -15.98 -3.14
C LEU A 122 18.44 -16.78 -4.33
N LYS A 123 18.66 -16.33 -5.58
CA LYS A 123 18.08 -16.93 -6.81
C LYS A 123 16.55 -17.08 -6.77
N ILE A 124 15.86 -16.23 -6.02
CA ILE A 124 14.41 -16.24 -5.92
C ILE A 124 13.84 -15.42 -7.09
N LYS A 125 12.81 -15.95 -7.77
CA LYS A 125 12.20 -15.27 -8.92
C LYS A 125 11.21 -14.20 -8.51
N ASP A 126 10.52 -14.30 -7.38
CA ASP A 126 9.65 -13.24 -6.86
C ASP A 126 9.63 -13.24 -5.33
N PHE A 127 9.68 -12.04 -4.74
CA PHE A 127 9.60 -11.90 -3.27
C PHE A 127 8.23 -12.26 -2.73
N SER A 128 7.19 -12.15 -3.57
CA SER A 128 5.82 -12.51 -3.24
C SER A 128 5.75 -13.94 -2.67
N ASP A 129 6.54 -14.86 -3.23
CA ASP A 129 6.56 -16.28 -2.80
C ASP A 129 7.29 -16.49 -1.46
N THR A 130 8.02 -15.48 -0.97
CA THR A 130 8.89 -15.57 0.21
C THR A 130 8.35 -14.80 1.41
N ILE A 131 7.51 -13.78 1.19
CA ILE A 131 6.89 -13.02 2.28
C ILE A 131 5.53 -13.66 2.61
N PRO A 132 5.31 -14.11 3.85
CA PRO A 132 4.01 -14.66 4.27
C PRO A 132 2.87 -13.65 4.02
N GLY A 133 1.78 -14.09 3.38
CA GLY A 133 0.51 -13.36 3.28
C GLY A 133 0.21 -12.59 1.98
N HIS A 134 0.98 -12.77 0.89
CA HIS A 134 0.68 -12.11 -0.41
C HIS A 134 1.24 -12.84 -1.64
N GLY A 135 1.78 -14.04 -1.46
CA GLY A 135 2.10 -14.96 -2.54
C GLY A 135 1.79 -16.37 -2.08
N VAL A 136 0.89 -17.02 -2.82
CA VAL A 136 0.57 -18.43 -2.70
C VAL A 136 1.89 -19.21 -2.74
N ARG A 137 2.30 -19.79 -1.61
CA ARG A 137 3.35 -20.81 -1.63
C ARG A 137 2.77 -21.98 -2.42
N PRO A 138 3.53 -22.65 -3.31
CA PRO A 138 3.14 -23.96 -3.76
C PRO A 138 3.27 -24.89 -2.55
N SER A 139 2.19 -25.04 -1.78
CA SER A 139 2.11 -26.11 -0.80
C SER A 139 1.90 -27.42 -1.56
N THR A 140 2.50 -28.51 -1.10
CA THR A 140 2.29 -29.84 -1.71
C THR A 140 0.97 -30.47 -1.26
N LEU A 141 0.17 -29.74 -0.49
CA LEU A 141 -1.07 -30.20 0.12
C LEU A 141 -2.18 -29.27 -0.36
N HIS A 142 -3.07 -29.80 -1.20
CA HIS A 142 -4.24 -29.08 -1.67
C HIS A 142 -5.48 -29.71 -1.04
N TYR A 143 -6.41 -28.87 -0.58
CA TYR A 143 -7.74 -29.30 -0.17
C TYR A 143 -8.73 -29.03 -1.28
N SER A 144 -9.64 -29.99 -1.48
CA SER A 144 -10.73 -29.85 -2.43
C SER A 144 -11.90 -29.14 -1.75
N ILE A 145 -12.18 -27.92 -2.20
CA ILE A 145 -13.24 -27.07 -1.67
C ILE A 145 -14.41 -27.07 -2.65
N LYS A 146 -15.51 -27.71 -2.24
CA LYS A 146 -16.77 -27.72 -2.99
C LYS A 146 -17.59 -26.48 -2.63
N LEU A 147 -17.66 -25.53 -3.56
CA LEU A 147 -18.44 -24.31 -3.44
C LEU A 147 -19.82 -24.49 -4.06
N ILE A 148 -20.87 -24.40 -3.25
CA ILE A 148 -22.25 -24.37 -3.70
C ILE A 148 -22.62 -22.91 -3.94
N THR A 149 -22.71 -22.51 -5.21
CA THR A 149 -23.13 -21.16 -5.61
C THR A 149 -24.56 -21.19 -6.16
N PRO A 150 -25.24 -20.03 -6.25
CA PRO A 150 -26.55 -19.95 -6.91
C PRO A 150 -26.54 -20.40 -8.38
N GLU A 151 -25.38 -20.35 -9.03
CA GLU A 151 -25.18 -20.76 -10.43
C GLU A 151 -24.86 -22.26 -10.59
N GLY A 152 -24.55 -22.95 -9.49
CA GLY A 152 -24.25 -24.38 -9.47
C GLY A 152 -23.13 -24.75 -8.50
N GLU A 153 -22.82 -26.04 -8.46
CA GLU A 153 -21.70 -26.54 -7.65
C GLU A 153 -20.41 -26.47 -8.45
N LYS A 154 -19.35 -25.90 -7.88
CA LYS A 154 -17.99 -25.94 -8.44
C LYS A 154 -17.00 -26.40 -7.39
N VAL A 155 -15.98 -27.11 -7.85
CA VAL A 155 -14.90 -27.60 -6.98
C VAL A 155 -13.64 -26.82 -7.32
N VAL A 156 -12.98 -26.28 -6.30
CA VAL A 156 -11.72 -25.56 -6.42
C VAL A 156 -10.68 -26.17 -5.49
N ASP A 157 -9.44 -26.20 -5.97
CA ASP A 157 -8.31 -26.63 -5.15
C ASP A 157 -7.73 -25.42 -4.43
N CYS A 158 -7.64 -25.50 -3.11
CA CYS A 158 -7.16 -24.42 -2.26
C CYS A 158 -6.09 -24.91 -1.28
N ASP A 159 -5.04 -24.11 -1.11
CA ASP A 159 -3.94 -24.42 -0.21
C ASP A 159 -4.33 -24.14 1.25
N PRO A 160 -3.75 -24.86 2.24
CA PRO A 160 -4.00 -24.61 3.67
C PRO A 160 -3.67 -23.17 4.11
N ASP A 161 -2.73 -22.53 3.43
CA ASP A 161 -2.28 -21.15 3.71
C ASP A 161 -2.89 -20.11 2.74
N GLU A 162 -3.84 -20.52 1.88
CA GLU A 162 -4.53 -19.65 0.91
C GLU A 162 -5.96 -19.38 1.38
N TYR A 163 -6.42 -18.13 1.23
CA TYR A 163 -7.81 -17.80 1.53
C TYR A 163 -8.73 -18.38 0.46
N ILE A 164 -9.86 -18.96 0.89
CA ILE A 164 -10.79 -19.66 0.00
C ILE A 164 -11.32 -18.74 -1.12
N LEU A 165 -11.51 -17.45 -0.84
CA LEU A 165 -11.89 -16.46 -1.86
C LEU A 165 -10.82 -16.33 -2.96
N GLU A 166 -9.54 -16.33 -2.61
CA GLU A 166 -8.45 -16.23 -3.58
C GLU A 166 -8.32 -17.51 -4.41
N GLY A 167 -8.47 -18.68 -3.77
CA GLY A 167 -8.53 -19.96 -4.47
C GLY A 167 -9.68 -20.04 -5.48
N ALA A 168 -10.84 -19.47 -5.14
CA ALA A 168 -11.98 -19.34 -6.04
C ALA A 168 -11.69 -18.41 -7.23
N GLU A 169 -11.14 -17.21 -6.98
CA GLU A 169 -10.79 -16.25 -8.04
C GLU A 169 -9.74 -16.82 -9.00
N ARG A 170 -8.74 -17.54 -8.49
CA ARG A 170 -7.73 -18.25 -9.28
C ARG A 170 -8.33 -19.30 -10.19
N ALA A 171 -9.40 -19.97 -9.76
CA ALA A 171 -10.17 -20.91 -10.55
C ALA A 171 -11.17 -20.23 -11.52
N GLY A 172 -11.21 -18.90 -11.57
CA GLY A 172 -12.13 -18.13 -12.42
C GLY A 172 -13.57 -18.10 -11.89
N LEU A 173 -13.76 -18.31 -10.59
CA LEU A 173 -15.05 -18.13 -9.90
C LEU A 173 -15.11 -16.74 -9.28
N ASP A 174 -16.10 -15.97 -9.69
CA ASP A 174 -16.41 -14.68 -9.07
C ASP A 174 -17.39 -14.91 -7.90
N LEU A 175 -16.97 -14.51 -6.70
CA LEU A 175 -17.75 -14.64 -5.47
C LEU A 175 -17.97 -13.25 -4.87
N PRO A 176 -19.02 -13.03 -4.07
CA PRO A 176 -19.29 -11.72 -3.50
C PRO A 176 -18.20 -11.31 -2.49
N TYR A 177 -17.61 -10.14 -2.67
CA TYR A 177 -16.67 -9.53 -1.72
C TYR A 177 -16.74 -8.00 -1.74
N SER A 178 -16.21 -7.36 -0.69
CA SER A 178 -16.06 -5.90 -0.62
C SER A 178 -14.76 -5.51 0.07
N CYS A 179 -14.65 -5.68 1.40
CA CYS A 179 -13.51 -5.16 2.17
C CYS A 179 -12.22 -5.99 2.09
N ARG A 180 -12.32 -7.29 1.76
CA ARG A 180 -11.23 -8.29 1.75
C ARG A 180 -10.35 -8.30 3.01
N SER A 181 -10.93 -7.95 4.15
CA SER A 181 -10.22 -7.79 5.44
C SER A 181 -11.04 -8.34 6.62
N GLY A 182 -12.00 -9.22 6.34
CA GLY A 182 -12.82 -9.87 7.37
C GLY A 182 -13.69 -8.92 8.19
N SER A 183 -13.88 -7.69 7.73
CA SER A 183 -14.56 -6.60 8.46
C SER A 183 -15.95 -6.26 7.90
N CYS A 184 -16.45 -7.00 6.92
CA CYS A 184 -17.78 -6.85 6.34
C CYS A 184 -18.45 -8.21 6.10
N SER A 185 -19.77 -8.22 5.90
CA SER A 185 -20.60 -9.40 5.68
C SER A 185 -20.67 -9.91 4.23
N THR A 186 -20.20 -9.15 3.25
CA THR A 186 -20.41 -9.46 1.81
C THR A 186 -19.90 -10.83 1.37
N CYS A 187 -18.78 -11.29 1.94
CA CYS A 187 -18.20 -12.59 1.61
C CYS A 187 -18.64 -13.73 2.56
N THR A 188 -19.78 -13.56 3.23
CA THR A 188 -20.30 -14.59 4.15
C THR A 188 -20.67 -15.85 3.38
N ALA A 189 -20.19 -16.96 3.91
CA ALA A 189 -20.52 -18.30 3.47
C ALA A 189 -20.79 -19.20 4.68
N LYS A 190 -21.36 -20.38 4.44
CA LYS A 190 -21.67 -21.37 5.48
C LYS A 190 -20.97 -22.68 5.18
N VAL A 191 -20.18 -23.16 6.13
CA VAL A 191 -19.53 -24.47 6.06
C VAL A 191 -20.57 -25.56 6.33
N VAL A 192 -20.79 -26.41 5.34
CA VAL A 192 -21.71 -27.58 5.44
C VAL A 192 -20.96 -28.79 5.95
N SER A 193 -19.72 -28.97 5.51
CA SER A 193 -18.85 -30.06 5.95
C SER A 193 -17.38 -29.65 5.87
N GLY A 194 -16.55 -30.22 6.73
CA GLY A 194 -15.12 -29.95 6.80
C GLY A 194 -14.75 -28.93 7.87
N GLU A 195 -13.46 -28.63 7.96
CA GLU A 195 -12.89 -27.69 8.93
C GLU A 195 -12.20 -26.53 8.21
N VAL A 196 -12.45 -25.32 8.70
CA VAL A 196 -11.83 -24.09 8.19
C VAL A 196 -11.22 -23.30 9.34
N ASP A 197 -10.15 -22.58 9.06
CA ASP A 197 -9.65 -21.51 9.90
C ASP A 197 -10.32 -20.20 9.52
N ASN A 198 -10.97 -19.54 10.48
CA ASN A 198 -11.60 -18.24 10.26
C ASN A 198 -11.21 -17.26 11.39
N THR A 199 -9.99 -17.39 11.94
CA THR A 199 -9.50 -16.56 13.06
C THR A 199 -9.22 -15.12 12.69
N ASP A 200 -8.94 -14.82 11.42
CA ASP A 200 -8.52 -13.49 10.95
C ASP A 200 -9.71 -12.53 10.74
N GLN A 201 -10.94 -13.03 10.92
CA GLN A 201 -12.17 -12.26 10.76
C GLN A 201 -12.44 -11.37 11.99
N ASN A 202 -13.18 -10.26 11.80
CA ASN A 202 -13.52 -9.33 12.88
C ASN A 202 -15.00 -8.86 12.83
N TYR A 203 -15.86 -9.59 12.14
CA TYR A 203 -17.26 -9.20 11.89
C TYR A 203 -18.28 -10.19 12.47
N LEU A 204 -18.10 -11.49 12.27
CA LEU A 204 -18.99 -12.53 12.76
C LEU A 204 -18.83 -12.73 14.27
N THR A 205 -19.97 -12.91 14.94
CA THR A 205 -20.02 -13.27 16.36
C THR A 205 -19.69 -14.76 16.57
N ASP A 206 -19.30 -15.13 17.79
CA ASP A 206 -19.03 -16.53 18.15
C ASP A 206 -20.24 -17.44 17.90
N GLU A 207 -21.46 -16.94 18.10
CA GLU A 207 -22.69 -17.68 17.83
C GLU A 207 -22.88 -17.96 16.33
N GLN A 208 -22.56 -16.98 15.48
CA GLN A 208 -22.63 -17.16 14.03
C GLN A 208 -21.55 -18.12 13.55
N MET A 209 -20.33 -18.04 14.09
CA MET A 209 -19.27 -19.01 13.79
C MET A 209 -19.66 -20.43 14.25
N ALA A 210 -20.30 -20.56 15.42
CA ALA A 210 -20.81 -21.84 15.92
C ALA A 210 -21.92 -22.44 15.04
N LYS A 211 -22.69 -21.59 14.34
CA LYS A 211 -23.68 -22.02 13.31
C LYS A 211 -23.03 -22.40 11.97
N GLY A 212 -21.70 -22.30 11.86
CA GLY A 212 -20.93 -22.64 10.67
C GLY A 212 -20.74 -21.50 9.67
N TYR A 213 -21.04 -20.25 10.04
CA TYR A 213 -20.77 -19.10 9.16
C TYR A 213 -19.28 -18.73 9.18
N CYS A 214 -18.74 -18.40 8.01
CA CYS A 214 -17.35 -17.96 7.82
C CYS A 214 -17.26 -16.84 6.78
N LEU A 215 -16.14 -16.11 6.77
CA LEU A 215 -15.87 -15.06 5.79
C LEU A 215 -14.80 -15.53 4.82
N LEU A 216 -15.16 -15.82 3.58
CA LEU A 216 -14.26 -16.45 2.59
C LEU A 216 -12.97 -15.65 2.33
N CYS A 217 -13.00 -14.33 2.53
CA CYS A 217 -11.84 -13.46 2.29
C CYS A 217 -10.73 -13.55 3.34
N THR A 218 -11.02 -14.16 4.50
CA THR A 218 -10.07 -14.32 5.63
C THR A 218 -10.16 -15.73 6.20
N CYS A 219 -10.62 -16.68 5.40
CA CYS A 219 -10.89 -18.05 5.81
C CYS A 219 -10.02 -19.01 5.00
N CYS A 220 -9.26 -19.87 5.69
CA CYS A 220 -8.38 -20.87 5.09
C CYS A 220 -8.92 -22.28 5.34
N PRO A 221 -8.77 -23.23 4.41
CA PRO A 221 -9.20 -24.61 4.63
C PRO A 221 -8.24 -25.40 5.53
N LYS A 222 -8.77 -26.19 6.47
CA LYS A 222 -8.01 -27.19 7.26
C LYS A 222 -8.26 -28.63 6.81
N SER A 223 -9.29 -28.84 5.99
CA SER A 223 -9.62 -30.11 5.37
C SER A 223 -10.33 -29.87 4.03
N ASP A 224 -10.65 -30.94 3.31
CA ASP A 224 -11.65 -30.88 2.24
C ASP A 224 -12.98 -30.38 2.83
N CYS A 225 -13.57 -29.37 2.20
CA CYS A 225 -14.75 -28.68 2.72
C CYS A 225 -15.85 -28.53 1.68
N THR A 226 -17.11 -28.55 2.13
CA THR A 226 -18.26 -28.13 1.33
C THR A 226 -18.81 -26.84 1.92
N ILE A 227 -18.90 -25.80 1.12
CA ILE A 227 -19.25 -24.46 1.57
C ILE A 227 -20.35 -23.87 0.69
N GLU A 228 -21.43 -23.42 1.33
CA GLU A 228 -22.50 -22.64 0.68
C GLU A 228 -22.14 -21.17 0.66
N THR A 229 -22.04 -20.60 -0.54
CA THR A 229 -21.69 -19.19 -0.76
C THR A 229 -22.93 -18.29 -0.75
N HIS A 230 -22.74 -16.96 -0.81
CA HIS A 230 -23.82 -15.97 -0.89
C HIS A 230 -24.79 -15.98 0.32
N LYS A 231 -24.25 -16.16 1.53
CA LYS A 231 -25.03 -16.22 2.77
C LYS A 231 -25.02 -14.92 3.57
N GLU A 232 -24.77 -13.80 2.91
CA GLU A 232 -24.79 -12.47 3.54
C GLU A 232 -26.14 -12.18 4.21
N GLY A 233 -27.27 -12.49 3.54
CA GLY A 233 -28.61 -12.26 4.09
C GLY A 233 -28.88 -13.00 5.40
N ASP A 234 -28.40 -14.24 5.53
CA ASP A 234 -28.61 -15.09 6.71
C ASP A 234 -28.03 -14.49 8.00
N VAL A 235 -26.98 -13.66 7.87
CA VAL A 235 -26.25 -13.04 9.01
C VAL A 235 -26.86 -11.70 9.38
N HIS A 236 -27.56 -11.04 8.46
CA HIS A 236 -28.26 -9.77 8.72
C HIS A 236 -29.65 -9.94 9.34
N ASP A 237 -30.31 -11.08 9.07
CA ASP A 237 -31.71 -11.33 9.49
C ASP A 237 -31.85 -12.04 10.86
N GLN A 238 -30.80 -12.02 11.72
CA GLN A 238 -30.79 -12.66 13.05
C GLN A 238 -30.63 -11.69 14.21
#